data_AF-A0A7C8YTU6-F1
#
_entry.id   AF-A0A7C8YTU6-F1
#
_cell.length_a   1.000
_cell.length_b   1.000
_cell.length_c   1.000
_cell.angle_alpha   90.00
_cell.angle_beta   90.00
_cell.angle_gamma   90.00
#
_symmetry.space_group_name_H-M   'P 1'
#
loop_
_entity.id
_entity.type
_entity.pdbx_description
1 polymer ?
#
loop_
_entity_poly.entity_id
_entity_poly.type
_entity_poly.pdbx_seq_one_letter_code
_entity_poly.pdbx_strand_id
1 'polypeptide(L)'
;TSLWGESSCTNWLNRRPDGSVLYVSFGSLANFTQEDLTEFAHGLKLSNVSFIWVLRPRTVLHEHGELLPQGFEEELNGRGVVVPWTDQIAILSHRAIAAFLTHCGWNSVLE
;
A
#
# COMPACT_ATOMS: atom_id res chain seq x y z
N THR A 1 -4.13 8.23 -11.93
CA THR A 1 -2.78 7.89 -11.42
C THR A 1 -2.43 8.86 -10.31
N SER A 2 -2.59 8.44 -9.05
CA SER A 2 -2.29 9.28 -7.88
C SER A 2 -0.76 9.31 -7.71
N LEU A 3 -0.11 10.39 -8.18
CA LEU A 3 1.34 10.59 -8.10
C LEU A 3 1.73 11.14 -6.72
N TRP A 4 1.62 10.31 -5.69
CA TRP A 4 2.21 10.62 -4.39
C TRP A 4 3.73 10.46 -4.52
N GLY A 5 4.46 11.58 -4.49
CA GLY A 5 5.92 11.55 -4.36
C GLY A 5 6.34 10.95 -3.01
N GLU A 6 7.55 10.43 -2.94
CA GLU A 6 8.15 9.84 -1.73
C GLU A 6 8.06 10.78 -0.51
N SER A 7 8.31 12.07 -0.72
CA SER A 7 8.17 13.12 0.30
C SER A 7 6.73 13.27 0.82
N SER A 8 5.73 12.92 0.01
CA SER A 8 4.32 12.97 0.40
C SER A 8 3.94 11.82 1.34
N CYS A 9 4.50 10.62 1.14
CA CYS A 9 4.26 9.48 2.03
C CYS A 9 4.85 9.71 3.43
N THR A 10 6.09 10.20 3.51
CA THR A 10 6.73 10.53 4.79
C THR A 10 5.97 11.63 5.53
N ASN A 11 5.53 12.68 4.83
CA ASN A 11 4.71 13.74 5.43
C ASN A 11 3.36 13.22 5.94
N TRP A 12 2.75 12.28 5.22
CA TRP A 12 1.53 11.62 5.67
C TRP A 12 1.77 10.77 6.92
N LEU A 13 2.86 9.99 6.97
CA LEU A 13 3.26 9.19 8.13
C LEU A 13 3.59 10.04 9.37
N ASN A 14 4.22 11.20 9.19
CA ASN A 14 4.56 12.12 10.29
C ASN A 14 3.32 12.60 11.07
N ARG A 15 2.14 12.56 10.45
CA ARG A 15 0.85 12.97 11.05
C ARG A 15 0.09 11.80 11.67
N ARG A 16 0.66 10.59 11.67
CA ARG A 16 0.05 9.40 12.26
C ARG A 16 0.61 9.13 13.66
N PRO A 17 -0.22 8.55 14.56
CA PRO A 17 0.27 8.02 15.83
C PRO A 17 1.33 6.94 15.62
N ASP A 18 2.13 6.71 16.66
CA ASP A 18 3.16 5.69 16.66
C ASP A 18 2.53 4.29 16.63
N GLY A 19 3.11 3.38 15.85
CA GLY A 19 2.61 2.02 15.71
C GLY A 19 1.14 1.91 15.26
N SER A 20 0.67 2.81 14.38
CA SER A 20 -0.73 2.85 13.93
C SER A 20 -0.95 2.55 12.45
N VAL A 21 0.10 2.29 11.67
CA VAL A 21 0.04 2.16 10.21
C VAL A 21 0.49 0.79 9.76
N LEU A 22 -0.31 0.16 8.90
CA LEU A 22 0.06 -1.04 8.15
C LEU A 22 0.78 -0.66 6.85
N TYR A 23 2.01 -1.15 6.66
CA TYR A 23 2.65 -1.10 5.36
C TYR A 23 2.35 -2.38 4.58
N VAL A 24 1.94 -2.24 3.32
CA VAL A 24 1.59 -3.36 2.43
C VAL A 24 2.44 -3.28 1.17
N SER A 25 3.26 -4.31 0.93
CA SER A 25 4.05 -4.44 -0.30
C SER A 25 4.32 -5.91 -0.61
N PHE A 26 3.92 -6.35 -1.81
CA PHE A 26 4.13 -7.73 -2.29
C PHE A 26 5.36 -7.85 -3.21
N GLY A 27 6.29 -6.90 -3.14
CA GLY A 27 7.50 -6.91 -3.96
C GLY A 27 7.23 -6.71 -5.46
N SER A 28 8.18 -7.11 -6.29
CA SER A 28 8.15 -6.88 -7.74
C SER A 28 7.58 -8.03 -8.57
N LEU A 29 7.36 -9.20 -7.96
CA LEU A 29 7.03 -10.45 -8.66
C LEU A 29 5.64 -10.98 -8.33
N ALA A 30 4.87 -10.28 -7.50
CA ALA A 30 3.52 -10.70 -7.19
C ALA A 30 2.59 -10.43 -8.39
N ASN A 31 1.93 -11.50 -8.84
CA ASN A 31 0.88 -11.45 -9.84
C ASN A 31 -0.46 -11.58 -9.11
N PHE A 32 -1.31 -10.57 -9.23
CA PHE A 32 -2.69 -10.62 -8.75
C PHE A 32 -3.62 -10.76 -9.94
N THR A 33 -4.76 -11.44 -9.73
CA THR A 33 -5.92 -11.24 -10.60
C THR A 33 -6.64 -9.94 -10.21
N GLN A 34 -7.47 -9.39 -11.09
CA GLN A 34 -8.32 -8.25 -10.74
C GLN A 34 -9.30 -8.55 -9.59
N GLU A 35 -9.75 -9.80 -9.48
CA GLU A 35 -10.58 -10.27 -8.36
C GLU A 35 -9.81 -10.20 -7.04
N ASP A 36 -8.57 -10.70 -7.01
CA ASP A 36 -7.73 -10.63 -5.81
C ASP A 36 -7.48 -9.18 -5.36
N LEU A 37 -7.20 -8.26 -6.29
CA LEU A 37 -7.01 -6.84 -5.96
C LEU A 37 -8.30 -6.20 -5.42
N THR A 38 -9.45 -6.58 -5.98
CA THR A 38 -10.75 -6.07 -5.55
C THR A 38 -11.02 -6.51 -4.12
N GLU A 39 -10.92 -7.81 -3.83
CA GLU A 39 -11.11 -8.34 -2.47
C GLU A 39 -10.10 -7.76 -1.48
N PHE A 40 -8.85 -7.56 -1.91
CA PHE A 40 -7.82 -6.96 -1.08
C PHE A 40 -8.15 -5.49 -0.74
N ALA A 41 -8.57 -4.70 -1.72
CA ALA A 41 -9.03 -3.33 -1.50
C ALA A 41 -10.23 -3.29 -0.54
N HIS A 42 -11.21 -4.16 -0.74
CA HIS A 42 -12.36 -4.30 0.15
C HIS A 42 -11.94 -4.64 1.60
N GLY A 43 -11.02 -5.59 1.78
CA GLY A 43 -10.47 -5.96 3.08
C GLY A 43 -9.79 -4.77 3.79
N LEU A 44 -8.94 -4.04 3.07
CA LEU A 44 -8.30 -2.84 3.61
C LEU A 44 -9.32 -1.78 4.03
N LYS A 45 -10.33 -1.51 3.19
CA LYS A 45 -11.41 -0.56 3.48
C LYS A 45 -12.16 -0.94 4.76
N LEU A 46 -12.58 -2.21 4.87
CA LEU A 46 -13.38 -2.74 5.98
C LEU A 46 -12.61 -2.86 7.29
N SER A 47 -11.29 -3.09 7.23
CA SER A 47 -10.44 -3.24 8.42
C SER A 47 -10.36 -2.00 9.30
N ASN A 48 -10.73 -0.83 8.78
CA ASN A 48 -10.59 0.48 9.41
C ASN A 48 -9.16 0.88 9.83
N VAL A 49 -8.13 0.09 9.47
CA VAL A 49 -6.74 0.44 9.77
C VAL A 49 -6.25 1.57 8.87
N SER A 50 -5.25 2.32 9.34
CA SER A 50 -4.48 3.20 8.47
C SER A 50 -3.41 2.41 7.73
N PHE A 51 -3.20 2.69 6.45
CA PHE A 51 -2.26 1.91 5.64
C PHE A 51 -1.52 2.71 4.57
N ILE A 52 -0.37 2.18 4.17
CA ILE A 52 0.30 2.49 2.91
C ILE A 52 0.30 1.22 2.08
N TRP A 53 -0.22 1.29 0.87
CA TRP A 53 -0.24 0.15 -0.05
C TRP A 53 0.57 0.45 -1.31
N VAL A 54 1.64 -0.30 -1.51
CA VAL A 54 2.44 -0.25 -2.73
C VAL A 54 1.77 -1.12 -3.81
N LEU A 55 1.19 -0.47 -4.81
CA LEU A 55 0.52 -1.10 -5.95
C LEU A 55 1.21 -0.69 -7.25
N ARG A 56 2.05 -1.58 -7.79
CA ARG A 56 2.89 -1.27 -8.96
C ARG A 56 2.06 -1.30 -10.26
N PRO A 57 2.37 -0.45 -11.25
CA PRO A 57 1.86 -0.63 -12.61
C PRO A 57 2.26 -2.03 -13.12
N ARG A 58 1.32 -2.78 -13.69
CA ARG A 58 1.46 -4.20 -14.10
C ARG A 58 1.42 -5.25 -12.98
N THR A 59 0.94 -4.91 -11.79
CA THR A 59 0.61 -5.91 -10.74
C THR A 59 -0.41 -6.94 -11.23
N VAL A 60 -1.26 -6.54 -12.19
CA VAL A 60 -2.23 -7.41 -12.85
C VAL A 60 -1.74 -7.77 -14.24
N LEU A 61 -1.71 -9.07 -14.54
CA LEU A 61 -1.31 -9.58 -15.84
C LEU A 61 -2.40 -9.29 -16.88
N HIS A 62 -2.01 -8.67 -17.99
CA HIS A 62 -2.84 -8.49 -19.20
C HIS A 62 -4.02 -7.50 -19.14
N GLU A 63 -4.06 -6.60 -18.17
CA GLU A 63 -5.19 -5.67 -18.03
C GLU A 63 -4.79 -4.21 -18.33
N HIS A 64 -5.60 -3.54 -19.16
CA HIS A 64 -5.50 -2.11 -19.46
C HIS A 64 -6.57 -1.28 -18.72
N GLY A 65 -6.96 -1.72 -17.52
CA GLY A 65 -8.02 -1.13 -16.69
C GLY A 65 -7.51 -0.36 -15.46
N GLU A 66 -8.45 0.22 -14.71
CA GLU A 66 -8.18 0.81 -13.40
C GLU A 66 -7.90 -0.31 -12.39
N LEU A 67 -6.77 -0.20 -11.66
CA LEU A 67 -6.32 -1.24 -10.73
C LEU A 67 -7.18 -1.33 -9.45
N LEU A 68 -7.89 -0.25 -9.11
CA LEU A 68 -8.66 -0.11 -7.88
C LEU A 68 -10.14 0.04 -8.21
N PRO A 69 -11.05 -0.42 -7.32
CA PRO A 69 -12.47 -0.16 -7.46
C PRO A 69 -12.77 1.34 -7.55
N GLN A 70 -13.80 1.70 -8.33
CA GLN A 70 -14.23 3.09 -8.45
C GLN A 70 -14.61 3.66 -7.08
N GLY A 71 -14.11 4.87 -6.78
CA GLY A 71 -14.40 5.54 -5.51
C GLY A 71 -13.53 5.09 -4.33
N PHE A 72 -12.61 4.14 -4.53
CA PHE A 72 -11.82 3.57 -3.44
C PHE A 72 -11.05 4.62 -2.65
N GLU A 73 -10.29 5.51 -3.30
CA GLU A 73 -9.47 6.51 -2.61
C GLU A 73 -10.34 7.52 -1.83
N GLU A 74 -11.48 7.93 -2.39
CA GLU A 74 -12.43 8.85 -1.74
C GLU A 74 -13.02 8.22 -0.47
N GLU A 75 -13.40 6.95 -0.53
CA GLU A 75 -14.00 6.23 0.60
C GLU A 75 -13.03 5.98 1.76
N LEU A 76 -11.72 6.01 1.51
CA LEU A 76 -10.72 5.90 2.57
C LEU A 76 -10.74 7.10 3.52
N ASN A 77 -11.29 8.25 3.12
CA ASN A 77 -11.31 9.48 3.93
C ASN A 77 -9.92 9.84 4.48
N GLY A 78 -8.88 9.64 3.66
CA GLY A 78 -7.49 9.91 4.01
C GLY A 78 -6.84 8.91 4.98
N ARG A 79 -7.50 7.79 5.31
CA ARG A 79 -6.93 6.74 6.19
C ARG A 79 -5.88 5.88 5.50
N GLY A 80 -5.88 5.80 4.18
CA GLY A 80 -4.90 5.04 3.41
C GLY A 80 -4.30 5.85 2.27
N VAL A 81 -3.11 5.43 1.84
CA VAL A 81 -2.44 5.96 0.65
C VAL A 81 -2.04 4.77 -0.24
N VAL A 82 -2.37 4.85 -1.53
CA VAL A 82 -1.93 3.89 -2.54
C VAL A 82 -0.88 4.56 -3.42
N VAL A 83 0.28 3.92 -3.55
CA VAL A 83 1.43 4.47 -4.28
C VAL A 83 2.07 3.42 -5.17
N PRO A 84 2.66 3.81 -6.31
CA PRO A 84 3.34 2.86 -7.19
C PRO A 84 4.67 2.36 -6.62
N TRP A 85 5.29 3.12 -5.71
CA TRP A 85 6.61 2.84 -5.16
C TRP A 85 6.88 3.65 -3.88
N THR A 86 7.73 3.12 -3.00
CA THR A 86 8.29 3.78 -1.81
C THR A 86 9.72 3.31 -1.58
N ASP A 87 10.53 4.11 -0.87
CA ASP A 87 11.72 3.59 -0.17
C ASP A 87 11.24 2.74 1.02
N GLN A 88 11.24 1.42 0.82
CA GLN A 88 10.74 0.45 1.79
C GLN A 88 11.48 0.53 3.13
N ILE A 89 12.80 0.73 3.13
CA ILE A 89 13.60 0.80 4.37
C ILE A 89 13.21 2.06 5.15
N ALA A 90 13.07 3.20 4.47
CA ALA A 90 12.66 4.44 5.11
C ALA A 90 11.25 4.35 5.69
N ILE A 91 10.31 3.70 4.99
CA ILE A 91 8.95 3.47 5.49
C ILE A 91 8.97 2.53 6.69
N LEU A 92 9.59 1.35 6.59
CA LEU A 92 9.64 0.36 7.68
C LEU A 92 10.32 0.90 8.94
N SER A 93 11.31 1.78 8.77
CA SER A 93 12.00 2.45 9.90
C SER A 93 11.18 3.56 10.55
N HIS A 94 10.05 3.95 9.98
CA HIS A 94 9.26 5.07 10.48
C HIS A 94 8.41 4.67 11.70
N ARG A 95 8.47 5.47 12.78
CA ARG A 95 7.80 5.23 14.08
C ARG A 95 6.30 4.92 14.02
N ALA A 96 5.62 5.39 12.98
CA ALA A 96 4.19 5.15 12.78
C ALA A 96 3.86 3.76 12.22
N ILE A 97 4.83 3.06 11.60
CA ILE A 97 4.60 1.72 11.08
C ILE A 97 4.50 0.74 12.24
N ALA A 98 3.44 -0.07 12.21
CA ALA A 98 3.13 -1.09 13.22
C ALA A 98 3.41 -2.51 12.71
N ALA A 99 3.18 -2.72 11.41
CA ALA A 99 3.19 -4.03 10.80
C ALA A 99 3.50 -3.93 9.31
N PHE A 100 4.04 -5.01 8.77
CA PHE A 100 4.33 -5.19 7.35
C PHE A 100 3.58 -6.40 6.82
N LEU A 101 2.62 -6.18 5.92
CA LEU A 101 2.04 -7.26 5.11
C LEU A 101 2.88 -7.43 3.84
N THR A 102 3.52 -8.59 3.75
CA THR A 102 4.52 -8.89 2.74
C THR A 102 4.33 -10.27 2.12
N HIS A 103 4.83 -10.43 0.89
CA HIS A 103 4.98 -11.72 0.23
C HIS A 103 6.13 -12.58 0.79
N CYS A 104 6.85 -12.09 1.81
CA CYS A 104 7.97 -12.76 2.46
C CYS A 104 9.16 -13.08 1.53
N GLY A 105 9.37 -12.28 0.48
CA GLY A 105 10.62 -12.32 -0.27
C GLY A 105 11.80 -11.99 0.66
N TRP A 106 12.93 -12.66 0.44
CA TRP A 106 14.04 -12.66 1.40
C TRP A 106 14.53 -11.26 1.81
N ASN A 107 14.65 -10.33 0.86
CA ASN A 107 15.04 -8.95 1.16
C ASN A 107 14.00 -8.26 2.05
N SER A 108 12.71 -8.40 1.73
CA SER A 108 11.63 -7.82 2.51
C SER A 108 11.49 -8.40 3.92
N VAL A 109 12.04 -9.60 4.19
CA VAL A 109 12.04 -10.20 5.53
C VAL A 109 13.23 -9.70 6.36
N LEU A 110 14.35 -9.39 5.70
CA LEU A 110 15.55 -8.88 6.36
C LEU A 110 15.51 -7.37 6.63
N GLU A 111 14.83 -6.62 5.76
CA GLU A 111 14.48 -5.22 5.96
C GLU A 111 13.48 -5.05 7.10
#